data_AF-V7D1Z8-F1
#
_entry.id   AF-V7D1Z8-F1
#
_cell.length_a   1.000
_cell.length_b   1.000
_cell.length_c   1.000
_cell.angle_alpha   90.00
_cell.angle_beta   90.00
_cell.angle_gamma   90.00
#
_symmetry.space_group_name_H-M   'P 1'
#
loop_
_entity.id
_entity.type
_entity.pdbx_description
1 polymer ?
#
loop_
_entity_poly.entity_id
_entity_poly.type
_entity_poly.pdbx_seq_one_letter_code
_entity_poly.pdbx_strand_id
1 'polypeptide(L)'
;IEANENYVDSGPPFLILLHPALGPLWEVTKQKFYGGSVSEGSELQIEVAEFFWRNVQLNGSLIIIAENVMGSMKINESGESILHYGQRCGKCKLQNVKVLNKGIDWNCGRNIYWKHDVQRSEMLQIILHGNAEFEATDVVLQGNHVFEVPDGHRLKIMPGSPGLAIQLDPIDQDRMESGSWHWNYRVQGSHVQLDLVES
;
A
#
# COMPACT_ATOMS: atom_id res chain seq x y z
N ILE A 1 9.92 -6.23 28.20
CA ILE A 1 10.13 -4.81 27.86
C ILE A 1 11.61 -4.57 28.15
N GLU A 2 12.40 -4.39 27.10
CA GLU A 2 13.84 -4.14 27.26
C GLU A 2 14.08 -2.74 27.82
N ALA A 3 15.25 -2.54 28.45
CA ALA A 3 15.62 -1.24 28.97
C ALA A 3 15.85 -0.25 27.81
N ASN A 4 15.43 1.02 27.96
CA ASN A 4 15.60 2.06 26.95
C ASN A 4 17.07 2.27 26.53
N GLU A 5 18.01 1.90 27.39
CA GLU A 5 19.46 1.93 27.14
C GLU A 5 19.85 1.03 25.96
N ASN A 6 19.16 -0.11 25.76
CA ASN A 6 19.39 -0.99 24.61
C ASN A 6 18.95 -0.35 23.28
N TYR A 7 18.02 0.61 23.31
CA TYR A 7 17.42 1.24 22.12
C TYR A 7 18.32 2.32 21.50
N VAL A 8 19.32 2.80 22.23
CA VAL A 8 20.29 3.78 21.73
C VAL A 8 21.30 3.09 20.80
N ASP A 9 21.67 1.85 21.12
CA ASP A 9 22.66 1.07 20.37
C ASP A 9 22.03 0.08 19.38
N SER A 10 20.74 -0.21 19.49
CA SER A 10 19.99 -1.02 18.52
C SER A 10 19.24 -0.12 17.53
N GLY A 11 19.38 -0.43 16.24
CA GLY A 11 18.57 0.20 15.20
C GLY A 11 17.07 -0.05 15.43
N PRO A 12 16.18 0.67 14.74
CA PRO A 12 14.74 0.47 14.92
C PRO A 12 14.35 -0.97 14.53
N PRO A 13 13.42 -1.62 15.27
CA PRO A 13 13.01 -2.99 15.01
C PRO A 13 12.21 -3.13 13.70
N PHE A 14 11.74 -2.02 13.13
CA PHE A 14 11.11 -1.93 11.82
C PHE A 14 11.16 -0.48 11.33
N LEU A 15 10.99 -0.29 10.03
CA LEU A 15 10.93 1.04 9.42
C LEU A 15 9.59 1.21 8.70
N ILE A 16 8.72 2.09 9.22
CA ILE A 16 7.36 2.27 8.69
C ILE A 16 7.17 3.71 8.23
N LEU A 17 6.71 3.89 6.99
CA LEU A 17 6.30 5.16 6.43
C LEU A 17 4.87 5.03 5.89
N LEU A 18 3.96 5.84 6.43
CA LEU A 18 2.56 5.88 6.02
C LEU A 18 2.24 7.29 5.52
N HIS A 19 1.79 7.40 4.28
CA HIS A 19 1.35 8.68 3.74
C HIS A 19 0.10 9.18 4.49
N PRO A 20 0.03 10.46 4.90
CA PRO A 20 -1.10 10.98 5.71
C PRO A 20 -2.50 10.76 5.11
N ALA A 21 -2.58 10.70 3.78
CA ALA A 21 -3.83 10.43 3.06
C ALA A 21 -4.42 9.04 3.30
N LEU A 22 -3.67 8.09 3.88
CA LEU A 22 -4.22 6.80 4.32
C LEU A 22 -5.37 6.97 5.30
N GLY A 23 -5.35 8.03 6.10
CA GLY A 23 -6.33 8.27 7.12
C GLY A 23 -5.78 9.28 8.12
N PRO A 24 -6.18 10.55 8.07
CA PRO A 24 -5.66 11.58 8.98
C PRO A 24 -6.02 11.29 10.45
N LEU A 25 -6.99 10.41 10.69
CA LEU A 25 -7.39 9.93 12.00
C LEU A 25 -6.98 8.46 12.15
N TRP A 26 -6.39 8.11 13.29
CA TRP A 26 -6.05 6.71 13.59
C TRP A 26 -7.24 5.76 13.52
N GLU A 27 -8.45 6.27 13.79
CA GLU A 27 -9.68 5.49 13.65
C GLU A 27 -9.96 5.06 12.21
N VAL A 28 -9.49 5.81 11.21
CA VAL A 28 -9.60 5.47 9.77
C VAL A 28 -8.52 4.45 9.41
N THR A 29 -7.26 4.73 9.76
CA THR A 29 -6.13 3.86 9.42
C THR A 29 -6.31 2.45 10.00
N LYS A 30 -6.77 2.31 11.25
CA LYS A 30 -7.03 0.99 11.85
C LYS A 30 -8.11 0.16 11.13
N GLN A 31 -8.98 0.78 10.32
CA GLN A 31 -10.00 0.06 9.53
C GLN A 31 -9.44 -0.44 8.19
N LYS A 32 -8.43 0.25 7.65
CA LYS A 32 -7.70 -0.17 6.43
C LYS A 32 -6.73 -1.32 6.71
N PHE A 33 -6.15 -1.37 7.92
CA PHE A 33 -5.28 -2.45 8.38
C PHE A 33 -6.00 -3.39 9.35
N TYR A 34 -6.17 -4.66 8.99
CA TYR A 34 -6.76 -5.65 9.89
C TYR A 34 -6.04 -6.99 9.82
N GLY A 35 -5.60 -7.48 10.98
CA GLY A 35 -4.85 -8.74 11.11
C GLY A 35 -3.45 -8.72 10.47
N GLY A 36 -2.79 -9.88 10.49
CA GLY A 36 -1.46 -10.04 9.93
C GLY A 36 -0.32 -9.71 10.90
N SER A 37 0.89 -9.53 10.37
CA SER A 37 2.10 -9.24 11.15
C SER A 37 3.17 -8.54 10.32
N VAL A 38 3.96 -7.68 10.96
CA VAL A 38 5.22 -7.12 10.43
C VAL A 38 6.35 -7.66 11.29
N SER A 39 7.30 -8.37 10.67
CA SER A 39 8.40 -9.02 11.38
C SER A 39 9.48 -8.01 11.77
N GLU A 40 10.28 -8.34 12.78
CA GLU A 40 11.48 -7.55 13.11
C GLU A 40 12.40 -7.41 11.88
N GLY A 41 13.03 -6.24 11.74
CA GLY A 41 13.85 -5.88 10.59
C GLY A 41 13.07 -5.57 9.32
N SER A 42 11.74 -5.56 9.35
CA SER A 42 10.93 -5.29 8.15
C SER A 42 10.73 -3.81 7.88
N GLU A 43 10.42 -3.50 6.63
CA GLU A 43 10.11 -2.17 6.16
C GLU A 43 8.74 -2.14 5.47
N LEU A 44 7.91 -1.16 5.82
CA LEU A 44 6.60 -0.95 5.22
C LEU A 44 6.46 0.51 4.79
N GLN A 45 6.37 0.75 3.49
CA GLN A 45 6.08 2.08 2.92
C GLN A 45 4.77 2.04 2.16
N ILE A 46 3.79 2.85 2.60
CA ILE A 46 2.48 2.93 1.98
C ILE A 46 2.20 4.38 1.57
N GLU A 47 2.37 4.65 0.29
CA GLU A 47 2.11 5.92 -0.37
C GLU A 47 0.90 5.81 -1.31
N VAL A 48 -0.22 5.38 -0.73
CA VAL A 48 -1.51 5.23 -1.41
C VAL A 48 -2.65 5.49 -0.42
N ALA A 49 -3.67 6.26 -0.80
CA ALA A 49 -4.81 6.53 0.10
C ALA A 49 -5.80 5.36 0.15
N GLU A 50 -6.13 4.78 -1.00
CA GLU A 50 -7.06 3.64 -1.11
C GLU A 50 -6.31 2.32 -0.89
N PHE A 51 -6.19 1.95 0.38
CA PHE A 51 -5.47 0.77 0.82
C PHE A 51 -6.37 -0.21 1.57
N PHE A 52 -6.22 -1.49 1.27
CA PHE A 52 -6.91 -2.59 1.94
C PHE A 52 -5.89 -3.66 2.34
N TRP A 53 -5.73 -3.87 3.65
CA TRP A 53 -4.84 -4.87 4.21
C TRP A 53 -5.64 -5.83 5.10
N ARG A 54 -5.66 -7.11 4.73
CA ARG A 54 -6.27 -8.18 5.52
C ARG A 54 -5.31 -9.36 5.66
N ASN A 55 -4.91 -9.65 6.90
CA ASN A 55 -4.09 -10.83 7.23
C ASN A 55 -2.78 -10.94 6.43
N VAL A 56 -2.11 -9.82 6.17
CA VAL A 56 -0.83 -9.82 5.44
C VAL A 56 0.33 -10.05 6.41
N GLN A 57 1.26 -10.93 6.03
CA GLN A 57 2.48 -11.21 6.78
C GLN A 57 3.66 -10.62 6.02
N LEU A 58 4.37 -9.69 6.64
CA LEU A 58 5.54 -9.04 6.08
C LEU A 58 6.81 -9.50 6.81
N ASN A 59 7.74 -10.05 6.04
CA ASN A 59 9.12 -10.32 6.45
C ASN A 59 10.05 -9.81 5.33
N GLY A 60 10.65 -8.65 5.55
CA GLY A 60 11.44 -7.92 4.57
C GLY A 60 10.85 -6.53 4.25
N SER A 61 11.05 -6.04 3.03
CA SER A 61 10.60 -4.72 2.57
C SER A 61 9.37 -4.83 1.66
N LEU A 62 8.35 -4.02 1.94
CA LEU A 62 7.17 -3.78 1.10
C LEU A 62 7.00 -2.28 0.87
N ILE A 63 7.00 -1.88 -0.39
CA ILE A 63 6.87 -0.49 -0.82
C ILE A 63 5.72 -0.38 -1.82
N ILE A 64 4.78 0.52 -1.57
CA ILE A 64 3.61 0.75 -2.43
C ILE A 64 3.53 2.25 -2.71
N ILE A 65 3.67 2.62 -3.98
CA ILE A 65 3.69 4.01 -4.42
C ILE A 65 2.59 4.21 -5.46
N ALA A 66 1.76 5.23 -5.27
CA ALA A 66 0.81 5.69 -6.27
C ALA A 66 1.19 7.10 -6.76
N GLU A 67 1.11 7.34 -8.07
CA GLU A 67 1.28 8.68 -8.62
C GLU A 67 0.13 9.61 -8.18
N ASN A 68 -1.11 9.15 -8.38
CA ASN A 68 -2.30 9.85 -7.90
C ASN A 68 -2.68 9.31 -6.51
N VAL A 69 -1.92 9.68 -5.46
CA VAL A 69 -2.16 9.19 -4.09
C VAL A 69 -3.57 9.51 -3.60
N MET A 70 -4.03 10.74 -3.82
CA MET A 70 -5.29 11.27 -3.26
C MET A 70 -6.41 11.42 -4.28
N GLY A 71 -6.10 11.34 -5.57
CA GLY A 71 -7.05 11.55 -6.66
C GLY A 71 -6.40 12.23 -7.85
N SER A 72 -7.20 12.46 -8.90
CA SER A 72 -6.76 13.16 -10.12
C SER A 72 -7.21 14.62 -10.16
N MET A 73 -6.46 15.44 -10.89
CA MET A 73 -6.83 16.82 -11.20
C MET A 73 -7.85 16.85 -12.34
N LYS A 74 -8.93 17.63 -12.18
CA LYS A 74 -9.90 17.93 -13.24
C LYS A 74 -10.03 19.42 -13.46
N ILE A 75 -10.21 19.81 -14.70
CA ILE A 75 -10.50 21.20 -15.07
C ILE A 75 -12.00 21.42 -14.87
N ASN A 76 -12.35 22.40 -14.04
CA ASN A 76 -13.73 22.79 -13.83
C ASN A 76 -14.24 23.71 -14.97
N GLU A 77 -15.52 24.11 -14.90
CA GLU A 77 -16.14 24.99 -15.90
C GLU A 77 -15.47 26.36 -16.03
N SER A 78 -14.77 26.83 -14.99
CA SER A 78 -14.01 28.08 -15.00
C SER A 78 -12.57 27.94 -15.52
N GLY A 79 -12.14 26.72 -15.90
CA GLY A 79 -10.80 26.45 -16.42
C GLY A 79 -9.74 26.21 -15.33
N GLU A 80 -10.13 26.16 -14.06
CA GLU A 80 -9.24 25.89 -12.92
C GLU A 80 -9.06 24.39 -12.69
N SER A 81 -7.84 24.00 -12.33
CA SER A 81 -7.49 22.62 -12.01
C SER A 81 -7.80 22.33 -10.54
N ILE A 82 -8.77 21.45 -10.27
CA ILE A 82 -9.22 21.05 -8.93
C ILE A 82 -8.91 19.57 -8.70
N LEU A 83 -8.39 19.25 -7.52
CA LEU A 83 -8.19 17.87 -7.09
C LEU A 83 -9.52 17.22 -6.71
N HIS A 84 -9.88 16.13 -7.36
CA HIS A 84 -11.04 15.30 -7.01
C HIS A 84 -10.61 14.15 -6.10
N TYR A 85 -10.79 14.32 -4.80
CA TYR A 85 -10.38 13.33 -3.80
C TYR A 85 -11.07 11.97 -4.00
N GLY A 86 -10.30 10.90 -3.88
CA GLY A 86 -10.77 9.52 -3.99
C GLY A 86 -11.18 9.07 -5.40
N GLN A 87 -11.12 9.96 -6.39
CA GLN A 87 -11.42 9.65 -7.79
C GLN A 87 -10.14 9.47 -8.58
N ARG A 88 -10.06 8.41 -9.38
CA ARG A 88 -8.92 8.13 -10.27
C ARG A 88 -7.56 8.11 -9.55
N CYS A 89 -7.54 7.52 -8.35
CA CYS A 89 -6.34 7.31 -7.56
C CYS A 89 -5.86 5.87 -7.63
N GLY A 90 -4.58 5.65 -7.36
CA GLY A 90 -4.03 4.31 -7.23
C GLY A 90 -4.69 3.56 -6.07
N LYS A 91 -4.95 2.25 -6.24
CA LYS A 91 -5.52 1.41 -5.20
C LYS A 91 -4.72 0.14 -5.00
N CYS A 92 -4.56 -0.28 -3.74
CA CYS A 92 -3.91 -1.54 -3.43
C CYS A 92 -4.71 -2.36 -2.42
N LYS A 93 -4.99 -3.61 -2.78
CA LYS A 93 -5.74 -4.59 -1.99
C LYS A 93 -4.89 -5.84 -1.78
N LEU A 94 -4.54 -6.11 -0.53
CA LEU A 94 -3.76 -7.26 -0.10
C LEU A 94 -4.58 -8.10 0.89
N GLN A 95 -4.85 -9.35 0.54
CA GLN A 95 -5.63 -10.27 1.36
C GLN A 95 -4.92 -11.62 1.50
N ASN A 96 -4.61 -12.03 2.73
CA ASN A 96 -3.89 -13.26 3.04
C ASN A 96 -2.56 -13.41 2.27
N VAL A 97 -1.85 -12.29 2.09
CA VAL A 97 -0.58 -12.24 1.35
C VAL A 97 0.59 -12.46 2.31
N LYS A 98 1.59 -13.23 1.90
CA LYS A 98 2.89 -13.31 2.59
C LYS A 98 3.98 -12.70 1.72
N VAL A 99 4.66 -11.69 2.24
CA VAL A 99 5.81 -11.05 1.59
C VAL A 99 7.07 -11.53 2.29
N LEU A 100 7.96 -12.20 1.55
CA LEU A 100 9.19 -12.81 2.07
C LEU A 100 10.39 -12.37 1.24
N ASN A 101 11.18 -11.43 1.73
CA ASN A 101 12.39 -10.98 1.04
C ASN A 101 13.46 -10.52 2.05
N LYS A 102 14.69 -10.32 1.59
CA LYS A 102 15.81 -9.92 2.46
C LYS A 102 15.69 -8.51 3.05
N GLY A 103 14.82 -7.65 2.51
CA GLY A 103 14.57 -6.30 3.03
C GLY A 103 15.81 -5.40 3.08
N ILE A 104 15.84 -4.54 4.09
CA ILE A 104 16.96 -3.62 4.39
C ILE A 104 18.22 -4.42 4.77
N ASP A 105 19.37 -4.01 4.24
CA ASP A 105 20.67 -4.43 4.75
C ASP A 105 20.98 -3.66 6.05
N TRP A 106 20.54 -4.20 7.18
CA TRP A 106 20.71 -3.58 8.52
C TRP A 106 22.17 -3.45 8.96
N ASN A 107 23.09 -4.18 8.32
CA ASN A 107 24.52 -4.08 8.59
C ASN A 107 25.22 -2.97 7.79
N CYS A 108 24.50 -2.32 6.86
CA CYS A 108 25.05 -1.23 6.08
C CYS A 108 25.19 0.04 6.92
N GLY A 109 26.42 0.37 7.32
CA GLY A 109 26.73 1.58 8.09
C GLY A 109 26.47 2.92 7.37
N ARG A 110 25.99 2.90 6.12
CA ARG A 110 25.57 4.09 5.36
C ARG A 110 24.07 4.39 5.50
N ASN A 111 23.30 3.50 6.13
CA ASN A 111 21.87 3.71 6.32
C ASN A 111 21.60 4.93 7.20
N ILE A 112 20.70 5.80 6.75
CA ILE A 112 20.18 6.94 7.51
C ILE A 112 18.68 6.71 7.73
N TYR A 113 18.36 5.93 8.76
CA TYR A 113 17.00 5.44 9.04
C TYR A 113 15.96 6.56 9.19
N TRP A 114 16.30 7.67 9.85
CA TRP A 114 15.37 8.79 10.04
C TRP A 114 15.05 9.54 8.75
N LYS A 115 15.90 9.46 7.72
CA LYS A 115 15.62 9.98 6.37
C LYS A 115 14.97 8.95 5.46
N HIS A 116 14.79 7.72 5.94
CA HIS A 116 14.39 6.58 5.11
C HIS A 116 15.35 6.30 3.94
N ASP A 117 16.60 6.76 4.06
CA ASP A 117 17.68 6.55 3.09
C ASP A 117 18.46 5.30 3.52
N VAL A 118 18.00 4.15 3.04
CA VAL A 118 18.45 2.82 3.47
C VAL A 118 18.79 1.96 2.26
N GLN A 119 19.79 1.11 2.41
CA GLN A 119 20.16 0.13 1.40
C GLN A 119 19.29 -1.13 1.55
N ARG A 120 18.70 -1.59 0.44
CA ARG A 120 17.88 -2.81 0.40
C ARG A 120 18.60 -3.91 -0.35
N SER A 121 18.56 -5.13 0.18
CA SER A 121 19.04 -6.33 -0.51
C SER A 121 17.99 -6.87 -1.47
N GLU A 122 16.72 -6.88 -1.05
CA GLU A 122 15.56 -7.29 -1.85
C GLU A 122 14.34 -6.52 -1.35
N MET A 123 13.34 -6.32 -2.20
CA MET A 123 12.06 -5.72 -1.82
C MET A 123 10.92 -6.20 -2.72
N LEU A 124 9.69 -6.08 -2.21
CA LEU A 124 8.50 -6.05 -3.04
C LEU A 124 8.10 -4.59 -3.23
N GLN A 125 8.17 -4.10 -4.47
CA GLN A 125 7.74 -2.76 -4.84
C GLN A 125 6.52 -2.83 -5.76
N ILE A 126 5.50 -2.03 -5.45
CA ILE A 126 4.29 -1.86 -6.25
C ILE A 126 4.21 -0.39 -6.64
N ILE A 127 4.12 -0.11 -7.93
CA ILE A 127 4.04 1.23 -8.51
C ILE A 127 2.72 1.32 -9.28
N LEU A 128 1.88 2.28 -8.89
CA LEU A 128 0.54 2.49 -9.43
C LEU A 128 0.50 3.81 -10.19
N HIS A 129 0.40 3.72 -11.52
CA HIS A 129 0.29 4.91 -12.37
C HIS A 129 -1.17 5.35 -12.47
N GLY A 130 -1.45 6.66 -12.39
CA GLY A 130 -2.81 7.20 -12.50
C GLY A 130 -3.86 6.49 -11.63
N ASN A 131 -4.88 5.91 -12.27
CA ASN A 131 -5.98 5.14 -11.65
C ASN A 131 -5.69 3.63 -11.60
N ALA A 132 -4.44 3.22 -11.46
CA ALA A 132 -4.08 1.80 -11.43
C ALA A 132 -4.52 1.09 -10.14
N GLU A 133 -4.85 -0.20 -10.27
CA GLU A 133 -5.23 -1.04 -9.14
C GLU A 133 -4.33 -2.29 -9.04
N PHE A 134 -3.88 -2.60 -7.84
CA PHE A 134 -3.16 -3.84 -7.56
C PHE A 134 -3.93 -4.67 -6.54
N GLU A 135 -4.17 -5.93 -6.87
CA GLU A 135 -4.83 -6.89 -6.00
C GLU A 135 -4.00 -8.16 -5.86
N ALA A 136 -3.69 -8.56 -4.63
CA ALA A 136 -3.06 -9.85 -4.36
C ALA A 136 -3.85 -10.60 -3.29
N THR A 137 -4.23 -11.84 -3.59
CA THR A 137 -5.07 -12.65 -2.70
C THR A 137 -4.52 -14.07 -2.58
N ASP A 138 -4.34 -14.56 -1.35
CA ASP A 138 -3.92 -15.94 -1.03
C ASP A 138 -2.56 -16.37 -1.64
N VAL A 139 -1.62 -15.44 -1.76
CA VAL A 139 -0.31 -15.67 -2.41
C VAL A 139 0.89 -15.45 -1.49
N VAL A 140 1.99 -16.13 -1.82
CA VAL A 140 3.32 -15.88 -1.25
C VAL A 140 4.17 -15.20 -2.31
N LEU A 141 4.63 -13.99 -2.02
CA LEU A 141 5.52 -13.20 -2.87
C LEU A 141 6.93 -13.25 -2.27
N GLN A 142 7.80 -14.07 -2.86
CA GLN A 142 9.14 -14.34 -2.35
C GLN A 142 10.24 -13.77 -3.25
N GLY A 143 11.22 -13.09 -2.64
CA GLY A 143 12.36 -12.48 -3.31
C GLY A 143 12.11 -11.06 -3.76
N ASN A 144 12.94 -10.57 -4.70
CA ASN A 144 12.87 -9.22 -5.21
C ASN A 144 11.86 -9.10 -6.38
N HIS A 145 10.84 -8.27 -6.22
CA HIS A 145 9.79 -8.06 -7.22
C HIS A 145 9.45 -6.58 -7.37
N VAL A 146 9.21 -6.17 -8.61
CA VAL A 146 8.66 -4.86 -8.94
C VAL A 146 7.44 -5.06 -9.82
N PHE A 147 6.29 -4.56 -9.37
CA PHE A 147 5.04 -4.56 -10.14
C PHE A 147 4.68 -3.14 -10.49
N GLU A 148 4.80 -2.81 -11.77
CA GLU A 148 4.33 -1.55 -12.35
C GLU A 148 2.96 -1.78 -12.99
N VAL A 149 1.93 -1.10 -12.50
CA VAL A 149 0.56 -1.20 -13.02
C VAL A 149 0.24 0.09 -13.79
N PRO A 150 -0.04 0.00 -15.10
CA PRO A 150 -0.31 1.17 -15.92
C PRO A 150 -1.65 1.83 -15.58
N ASP A 151 -1.78 3.12 -15.91
CA ASP A 151 -3.03 3.87 -15.72
C ASP A 151 -4.23 3.17 -16.35
N GLY A 152 -5.35 3.17 -15.63
CA GLY A 152 -6.60 2.54 -16.06
C GLY A 152 -6.56 1.02 -16.11
N HIS A 153 -5.59 0.35 -15.47
CA HIS A 153 -5.52 -1.10 -15.40
C HIS A 153 -5.52 -1.63 -13.96
N ARG A 154 -6.00 -2.87 -13.83
CA ARG A 154 -5.97 -3.65 -12.60
C ARG A 154 -5.12 -4.90 -12.77
N LEU A 155 -4.06 -5.01 -11.98
CA LEU A 155 -3.24 -6.20 -11.87
C LEU A 155 -3.73 -7.07 -10.71
N LYS A 156 -4.13 -8.31 -11.00
CA LYS A 156 -4.51 -9.32 -10.01
C LYS A 156 -3.45 -10.42 -9.94
N ILE A 157 -3.07 -10.77 -8.72
CA ILE A 157 -2.17 -11.88 -8.41
C ILE A 157 -2.90 -12.87 -7.51
N MET A 158 -3.05 -14.09 -8.00
CA MET A 158 -3.79 -15.18 -7.34
C MET A 158 -2.98 -16.48 -7.42
N PRO A 159 -3.34 -17.53 -6.66
CA PRO A 159 -2.76 -18.85 -6.83
C PRO A 159 -3.02 -19.38 -8.25
N GLY A 160 -1.99 -19.89 -8.90
CA GLY A 160 -2.04 -20.56 -10.20
C GLY A 160 -1.54 -22.01 -10.12
N SER A 161 -1.72 -22.76 -11.21
CA SER A 161 -1.31 -24.17 -11.29
C SER A 161 -0.35 -24.42 -12.47
N PRO A 162 0.98 -24.59 -12.23
CA PRO A 162 1.72 -24.31 -11.00
C PRO A 162 2.14 -22.82 -10.90
N GLY A 163 2.13 -22.24 -9.68
CA GLY A 163 2.74 -20.92 -9.41
C GLY A 163 1.73 -19.80 -9.13
N LEU A 164 1.96 -18.62 -9.72
CA LEU A 164 1.09 -17.46 -9.59
C LEU A 164 0.30 -17.27 -10.89
N ALA A 165 -1.01 -17.06 -10.77
CA ALA A 165 -1.84 -16.53 -11.84
C ALA A 165 -1.79 -14.99 -11.77
N ILE A 166 -1.23 -14.38 -12.80
CA ILE A 166 -1.13 -12.92 -12.93
C ILE A 166 -2.02 -12.48 -14.09
N GLN A 167 -2.95 -11.58 -13.81
CA GLN A 167 -3.90 -11.06 -14.80
C GLN A 167 -3.89 -9.54 -14.77
N LEU A 168 -3.70 -8.90 -15.92
CA LEU A 168 -3.82 -7.47 -16.09
C LEU A 168 -5.08 -7.19 -16.93
N ASP A 169 -6.08 -6.57 -16.30
CA ASP A 169 -7.33 -6.20 -16.95
C ASP A 169 -7.43 -4.67 -17.06
N PRO A 170 -8.00 -4.13 -18.14
CA PRO A 170 -8.41 -2.73 -18.14
C PRO A 170 -9.54 -2.51 -17.13
N ILE A 171 -9.58 -1.33 -16.52
CA ILE A 171 -10.71 -0.88 -15.69
C ILE A 171 -11.83 -0.43 -16.63
N ASP A 172 -13.04 -0.94 -16.39
CA ASP A 172 -14.20 -0.60 -17.22
C ASP A 172 -14.47 0.92 -17.21
N GLN A 173 -14.94 1.45 -18.34
CA GLN A 173 -15.13 2.89 -18.51
C GLN A 173 -16.15 3.49 -17.53
N ASP A 174 -17.19 2.73 -17.19
CA ASP A 174 -18.21 3.11 -16.19
C ASP A 174 -17.63 3.20 -14.76
N ARG A 175 -16.49 2.55 -14.52
CA ARG A 175 -15.80 2.47 -13.23
C ARG A 175 -14.54 3.33 -13.17
N MET A 176 -14.20 4.04 -14.24
CA MET A 176 -12.97 4.81 -14.33
C MET A 176 -12.83 5.84 -13.20
N GLU A 177 -13.95 6.36 -12.68
CA GLU A 177 -13.92 7.36 -11.61
C GLU A 177 -13.69 6.74 -10.22
N SER A 178 -14.42 5.67 -9.89
CA SER A 178 -14.41 5.05 -8.56
C SER A 178 -13.44 3.89 -8.42
N GLY A 179 -12.98 3.30 -9.52
CA GLY A 179 -12.30 2.02 -9.54
C GLY A 179 -13.24 0.82 -9.34
N SER A 180 -12.64 -0.38 -9.27
CA SER A 180 -13.37 -1.64 -9.01
C SER A 180 -13.82 -1.78 -7.56
N TRP A 181 -13.20 -1.05 -6.64
CA TRP A 181 -13.62 -0.94 -5.25
C TRP A 181 -13.21 0.42 -4.66
N HIS A 182 -13.88 0.85 -3.59
CA HIS A 182 -13.50 2.03 -2.82
C HIS A 182 -13.99 1.94 -1.37
N TRP A 183 -13.38 2.75 -0.49
CA TRP A 183 -13.92 2.98 0.84
C TRP A 183 -15.05 4.01 0.82
N ASN A 184 -16.22 3.62 1.32
CA ASN A 184 -17.30 4.56 1.63
C ASN A 184 -17.16 5.05 3.06
N TYR A 185 -17.00 6.36 3.23
CA TYR A 185 -16.80 7.01 4.53
C TYR A 185 -18.14 7.49 5.08
N ARG A 186 -18.47 7.09 6.31
CA ARG A 186 -19.68 7.51 7.02
C ARG A 186 -19.32 8.09 8.38
N VAL A 187 -19.87 9.26 8.69
CA VAL A 187 -19.75 9.83 10.03
C VAL A 187 -20.92 9.36 10.88
N GLN A 188 -20.63 8.65 11.97
CA GLN A 188 -21.60 8.22 12.97
C GLN A 188 -21.33 8.95 14.28
N GLY A 189 -22.04 10.05 14.51
CA GLY A 189 -21.78 10.93 15.65
C GLY A 189 -20.37 11.53 15.57
N SER A 190 -19.50 11.18 16.50
CA SER A 190 -18.09 11.60 16.55
C SER A 190 -17.11 10.58 15.96
N HIS A 191 -17.60 9.52 15.31
CA HIS A 191 -16.78 8.44 14.77
C HIS A 191 -16.86 8.37 13.25
N VAL A 192 -15.77 7.92 12.63
CA VAL A 192 -15.72 7.64 11.20
C VAL A 192 -15.74 6.13 10.96
N GLN A 193 -16.71 5.64 10.20
CA GLN A 193 -16.81 4.25 9.77
C GLN A 193 -16.50 4.14 8.27
N LEU A 194 -15.74 3.10 7.91
CA LEU A 194 -15.42 2.76 6.54
C LEU A 194 -16.15 1.47 6.17
N ASP A 195 -16.92 1.52 5.08
CA ASP A 195 -17.53 0.35 4.47
C ASP A 195 -16.87 0.09 3.11
N LEU A 196 -16.42 -1.14 2.86
CA LEU A 196 -15.88 -1.51 1.56
C LEU A 196 -17.03 -1.62 0.56
N VAL A 197 -16.91 -0.91 -0.57
CA VAL A 197 -17.84 -1.02 -1.69
C VAL A 197 -17.09 -1.65 -2.86
N GLU A 198 -17.51 -2.85 -3.26
CA GLU A 198 -17.03 -3.51 -4.47
C GLU A 198 -18.07 -3.32 -5.58
N SER A 199 -17.60 -3.01 -6.79
CA SER A 199 -18.45 -2.75 -7.96
C SER A 199 -18.49 -3.94 -8.91
#